data_AF-A0A7S0J2G9-F1
#
_entry.id   AF-A0A7S0J2G9-F1
#
_cell.length_a   1.000
_cell.length_b   1.000
_cell.length_c   1.000
_cell.angle_alpha   90.00
_cell.angle_beta   90.00
_cell.angle_gamma   90.00
#
_symmetry.space_group_name_H-M   'P 1'
#
loop_
_entity.id
_entity.type
_entity.pdbx_description
1 polymer ?
#
loop_
_entity_poly.entity_id
_entity_poly.type
_entity_poly.pdbx_seq_one_letter_code
_entity_poly.pdbx_strand_id
1 'polypeptide(L)'
;APPLRHMQPNMLFGTKQLNAEFAMLAASTQSYFGLPHAEALLEIVGDAGLQLLFTRLTTHMEELVPNVLASVVKEIQEALPSNTKLPSYQYGAAGCFGYFEAKLSDLKSYEELHSGVLHNFRRLGNGVALVQLLDSVMHARATLGVLQLPVLNTPQPLTRAAAQIAKEWGQQPDESDMLLMAEQFVALSEPIASSASLLATALAHLAHAVVPLKDAWLAGELPESDLSASLNGTTKAFHRLWSTVQFLFCTATYDSDSGSMDNFTLFGEGVTIAGAHILHMLGQRHRFELFSFNAHVLAVHLAADQSAPADLELAKYLSRVALLKRSNDSVFTMLDACDCPTIYNVWKKF
;
A
#
# COMPACT_ATOMS: atom_id res chain seq x y z
N ALA A 1 -0.63 27.28 0.99
CA ALA A 1 0.63 28.01 1.24
C ALA A 1 0.39 29.50 0.97
N PRO A 2 0.94 30.44 1.77
CA PRO A 2 0.90 31.85 1.39
C PRO A 2 1.54 32.01 0.00
N PRO A 3 1.04 32.91 -0.87
CA PRO A 3 1.68 33.16 -2.15
C PRO A 3 3.13 33.57 -1.87
N LEU A 4 4.07 32.84 -2.47
CA LEU A 4 5.49 33.19 -2.44
C LEU A 4 5.61 34.69 -2.74
N ARG A 5 6.31 35.43 -1.87
CA ARG A 5 6.61 36.86 -2.09
C ARG A 5 7.05 37.04 -3.54
N HIS A 6 6.55 38.08 -4.22
CA HIS A 6 6.96 38.37 -5.60
C HIS A 6 8.49 38.47 -5.68
N MET A 7 9.13 37.39 -6.13
CA MET A 7 10.56 37.35 -6.40
C MET A 7 10.80 37.97 -7.76
N GLN A 8 11.89 38.73 -7.87
CA GLN A 8 12.33 39.22 -9.16
C GLN A 8 12.63 38.03 -10.10
N PRO A 9 12.35 38.14 -11.41
CA PRO A 9 12.46 37.00 -12.33
C PRO A 9 13.85 36.36 -12.40
N ASN A 10 14.90 37.16 -12.18
CA ASN A 10 16.30 36.72 -12.11
C ASN A 10 16.62 35.82 -10.89
N MET A 11 15.80 35.84 -9.85
CA MET A 11 15.93 34.95 -8.69
C MET A 11 15.19 33.61 -8.88
N LEU A 12 14.51 33.43 -10.02
CA LEU A 12 13.81 32.20 -10.41
C LEU A 12 14.52 31.59 -11.63
N PHE A 13 13.87 31.52 -12.78
CA PHE A 13 14.39 30.94 -14.03
C PHE A 13 14.93 32.02 -14.99
N GLY A 14 15.33 33.17 -14.47
CA GLY A 14 15.98 34.25 -15.24
C GLY A 14 15.01 35.27 -15.80
N THR A 15 14.06 34.87 -16.65
CA THR A 15 13.11 35.79 -17.32
C THR A 15 11.66 35.50 -16.93
N LYS A 16 10.78 36.49 -17.12
CA LYS A 16 9.32 36.30 -16.89
C LYS A 16 8.74 35.21 -17.77
N GLN A 17 9.24 35.08 -19.02
CA GLN A 17 8.79 34.05 -19.95
C GLN A 17 9.21 32.66 -19.47
N LEU A 18 10.48 32.47 -19.11
CA LEU A 18 10.96 31.20 -18.58
C LEU A 18 10.23 30.82 -17.28
N ASN A 19 9.96 31.79 -16.40
CA ASN A 19 9.18 31.54 -15.20
C ASN A 19 7.76 31.03 -15.50
N ALA A 20 7.10 31.58 -16.52
CA ALA A 20 5.77 31.11 -16.92
C ALA A 20 5.84 29.70 -17.52
N GLU A 21 6.86 29.40 -18.34
CA GLU A 21 7.06 28.08 -18.94
C GLU A 21 7.33 26.99 -17.88
N PHE A 22 8.26 27.23 -16.96
CA PHE A 22 8.54 26.30 -15.86
C PHE A 22 7.35 26.16 -14.88
N ALA A 23 6.58 27.23 -14.66
CA ALA A 23 5.36 27.14 -13.85
C ALA A 23 4.29 26.25 -14.51
N MET A 24 4.15 26.31 -15.84
CA MET A 24 3.24 25.41 -16.57
C MET A 24 3.72 23.95 -16.50
N LEU A 25 5.02 23.70 -16.63
CA LEU A 25 5.59 22.35 -16.45
C LEU A 25 5.31 21.83 -15.04
N ALA A 26 5.56 22.63 -14.01
CA ALA A 26 5.28 22.25 -12.63
C ALA A 26 3.77 22.05 -12.37
N ALA A 27 2.89 22.84 -13.00
CA ALA A 27 1.45 22.70 -12.86
C ALA A 27 0.94 21.35 -13.39
N SER A 28 1.61 20.78 -14.41
CA SER A 28 1.24 19.47 -14.97
C SER A 28 1.39 18.31 -13.97
N THR A 29 2.18 18.49 -12.91
CA THR A 29 2.42 17.46 -11.89
C THR A 29 1.66 17.70 -10.58
N GLN A 30 0.89 18.79 -10.45
CA GLN A 30 0.21 19.15 -9.20
C GLN A 30 -1.02 18.30 -8.86
N SER A 31 -1.61 17.61 -9.83
CA SER A 31 -2.85 16.86 -9.65
C SER A 31 -2.65 15.44 -9.11
N TYR A 32 -1.41 14.98 -8.95
CA TYR A 32 -1.10 13.62 -8.51
C TYR A 32 0.20 13.54 -7.72
N PHE A 33 0.44 12.38 -7.10
CA PHE A 33 1.73 12.01 -6.52
C PHE A 33 2.14 10.65 -7.11
N GLY A 34 3.42 10.47 -7.47
CA GLY A 34 3.86 9.29 -8.23
C GLY A 34 5.37 9.21 -8.38
N LEU A 35 5.86 8.36 -9.28
CA LEU A 35 7.30 8.09 -9.46
C LEU A 35 8.18 9.35 -9.57
N PRO A 36 7.86 10.35 -10.43
CA PRO A 36 8.70 11.55 -10.54
C PRO A 36 8.80 12.34 -9.23
N HIS A 37 7.74 12.30 -8.41
CA HIS A 37 7.71 12.98 -7.12
C HIS A 37 8.54 12.22 -6.07
N ALA A 38 8.49 10.89 -6.09
CA ALA A 38 9.31 10.06 -5.21
C ALA A 38 10.80 10.16 -5.57
N GLU A 39 11.15 10.24 -6.86
CA GLU A 39 12.50 10.52 -7.35
C GLU A 39 13.01 11.87 -6.85
N ALA A 40 12.23 12.94 -7.07
CA ALA A 40 12.60 14.28 -6.59
C ALA A 40 12.73 14.32 -5.05
N LEU A 41 11.86 13.62 -4.33
CA LEU A 41 11.93 13.51 -2.87
C LEU A 41 13.23 12.85 -2.43
N LEU A 42 13.61 11.72 -3.06
CA LEU A 42 14.85 11.00 -2.77
C LEU A 42 16.10 11.84 -3.08
N GLU A 43 16.07 12.64 -4.14
CA GLU A 43 17.17 13.54 -4.50
C GLU A 43 17.36 14.68 -3.49
N ILE A 44 16.27 15.29 -3.03
CA ILE A 44 16.32 16.42 -2.10
C ILE A 44 16.69 15.96 -0.68
N VAL A 45 16.11 14.84 -0.26
CA VAL A 45 16.22 14.37 1.13
C VAL A 45 17.52 13.58 1.35
N GLY A 46 18.03 12.89 0.32
CA GLY A 46 19.19 12.02 0.41
C GLY A 46 18.99 10.81 1.34
N ASP A 47 20.02 9.98 1.49
CA ASP A 47 19.92 8.70 2.19
C ASP A 47 19.60 8.86 3.69
N ALA A 48 20.24 9.82 4.36
CA ALA A 48 20.01 10.06 5.80
C ALA A 48 18.58 10.53 6.08
N GLY A 49 18.05 11.43 5.26
CA GLY A 49 16.69 11.89 5.42
C GLY A 49 15.67 10.84 5.01
N LEU A 50 15.99 9.98 4.02
CA LEU A 50 15.14 8.85 3.65
C LEU A 50 15.06 7.83 4.79
N GLN A 51 16.19 7.51 5.43
CA GLN A 51 16.21 6.63 6.59
C GLN A 51 15.32 7.20 7.72
N LEU A 52 15.40 8.50 7.99
CA LEU A 52 14.55 9.16 8.97
C LEU A 52 13.07 9.10 8.58
N LEU A 53 12.74 9.40 7.31
CA LEU A 53 11.39 9.33 6.77
C LEU A 53 10.82 7.91 6.90
N PHE A 54 11.58 6.90 6.47
CA PHE A 54 11.21 5.49 6.55
C PHE A 54 10.97 5.05 8.00
N THR A 55 11.85 5.44 8.92
CA THR A 55 11.70 5.14 10.35
C THR A 55 10.40 5.75 10.89
N ARG A 56 10.14 7.03 10.61
CA ARG A 56 8.93 7.72 11.08
C ARG A 56 7.65 7.15 10.47
N LEU A 57 7.67 6.81 9.18
CA LEU A 57 6.54 6.18 8.50
C LEU A 57 6.25 4.80 9.08
N THR A 58 7.28 3.99 9.28
CA THR A 58 7.14 2.63 9.84
C THR A 58 6.59 2.70 11.27
N THR A 59 7.18 3.52 12.14
CA THR A 59 6.67 3.72 13.50
C THR A 59 5.22 4.21 13.50
N HIS A 60 4.87 5.15 12.61
CA HIS A 60 3.49 5.62 12.51
C HIS A 60 2.51 4.50 12.16
N MET A 61 2.87 3.65 11.19
CA MET A 61 2.06 2.51 10.78
C MET A 61 1.95 1.45 11.88
N GLU A 62 3.05 1.15 12.57
CA GLU A 62 3.08 0.23 13.71
C GLU A 62 2.20 0.72 14.87
N GLU A 63 2.21 2.01 15.16
CA GLU A 63 1.38 2.60 16.22
C GLU A 63 -0.10 2.68 15.83
N LEU A 64 -0.41 2.89 14.55
CA LEU A 64 -1.78 3.00 14.07
C LEU A 64 -2.58 1.71 14.28
N VAL A 65 -1.92 0.55 14.19
CA VAL A 65 -2.53 -0.78 14.32
C VAL A 65 -3.14 -1.00 15.73
N PRO A 66 -2.37 -1.01 16.83
CA PRO A 66 -2.90 -1.21 18.17
C PRO A 66 -3.62 0.01 18.75
N ASN A 67 -3.20 1.24 18.41
CA ASN A 67 -3.74 2.43 19.07
C ASN A 67 -5.05 2.95 18.45
N VAL A 68 -5.30 2.64 17.18
CA VAL A 68 -6.48 3.14 16.46
C VAL A 68 -7.28 2.00 15.85
N LEU A 69 -6.65 1.20 14.97
CA LEU A 69 -7.38 0.15 14.25
C LEU A 69 -7.94 -0.93 15.17
N ALA A 70 -7.30 -1.22 16.30
CA ALA A 70 -7.84 -2.17 17.28
C ALA A 70 -9.22 -1.74 17.82
N SER A 71 -9.43 -0.45 18.12
CA SER A 71 -10.73 0.06 18.57
C SER A 71 -11.75 0.00 17.44
N VAL A 72 -11.37 0.48 16.25
CA VAL A 72 -12.22 0.45 15.06
C VAL A 72 -12.69 -0.97 14.73
N VAL A 73 -11.78 -1.95 14.78
CA VAL A 73 -12.10 -3.36 14.54
C VAL A 73 -13.05 -3.88 15.60
N LYS A 74 -12.82 -3.55 16.87
CA LYS A 74 -13.69 -3.97 17.97
C LYS A 74 -15.11 -3.41 17.84
N GLU A 75 -15.26 -2.14 17.52
CA GLU A 75 -16.56 -1.49 17.32
C GLU A 75 -17.36 -2.18 16.21
N ILE A 76 -16.72 -2.47 15.08
CA ILE A 76 -17.38 -3.20 13.99
C ILE A 76 -17.69 -4.64 14.41
N GLN A 77 -16.79 -5.33 15.14
CA GLN A 77 -17.04 -6.68 15.65
C GLN A 77 -18.26 -6.75 16.58
N GLU A 78 -18.53 -5.69 17.35
CA GLU A 78 -19.70 -5.58 18.23
C GLU A 78 -20.98 -5.25 17.46
N ALA A 79 -20.87 -4.46 16.39
CA ALA A 79 -21.98 -4.11 15.51
C ALA A 79 -22.30 -5.18 14.44
N LEU A 80 -21.46 -6.21 14.28
CA LEU A 80 -21.70 -7.29 13.31
C LEU A 80 -22.96 -8.11 13.67
N PRO A 81 -23.89 -8.32 12.73
CA PRO A 81 -25.04 -9.21 12.96
C PRO A 81 -24.59 -10.65 13.20
N SER A 82 -25.20 -11.32 14.18
CA SER A 82 -24.79 -12.64 14.69
C SER A 82 -24.98 -13.81 13.71
N ASN A 83 -25.79 -13.67 12.66
CA ASN A 83 -26.10 -14.77 11.73
C ASN A 83 -26.19 -14.28 10.26
N THR A 84 -25.04 -14.05 9.65
CA THR A 84 -24.89 -13.66 8.24
C THR A 84 -24.32 -14.82 7.45
N LYS A 85 -25.14 -15.83 7.19
CA LYS A 85 -24.76 -16.94 6.29
C LYS A 85 -24.66 -16.46 4.85
N LEU A 86 -23.90 -17.20 4.04
CA LEU A 86 -23.93 -17.04 2.59
C LEU A 86 -25.29 -17.56 2.06
N PRO A 87 -26.08 -16.73 1.36
CA PRO A 87 -27.36 -17.17 0.80
C PRO A 87 -27.17 -18.24 -0.28
N SER A 88 -28.17 -19.11 -0.45
CA SER A 88 -28.19 -20.10 -1.52
C SER A 88 -28.12 -19.43 -2.90
N TYR A 89 -27.42 -20.04 -3.86
CA TYR A 89 -27.33 -19.56 -5.25
C TYR A 89 -28.71 -19.44 -5.92
N GLN A 90 -29.71 -20.16 -5.43
CA GLN A 90 -31.10 -20.12 -5.94
C GLN A 90 -31.76 -18.75 -5.81
N TYR A 91 -31.30 -17.90 -4.89
CA TYR A 91 -31.81 -16.53 -4.74
C TYR A 91 -31.33 -15.58 -5.84
N GLY A 92 -30.38 -16.01 -6.68
CA GLY A 92 -29.76 -15.18 -7.70
C GLY A 92 -28.92 -14.03 -7.10
N ALA A 93 -28.22 -13.30 -7.96
CA ALA A 93 -27.28 -12.26 -7.51
C ALA A 93 -28.00 -11.10 -6.82
N ALA A 94 -29.14 -10.66 -7.36
CA ALA A 94 -29.96 -9.60 -6.77
C ALA A 94 -30.50 -9.97 -5.38
N GLY A 95 -30.96 -11.22 -5.19
CA GLY A 95 -31.41 -11.70 -3.89
C GLY A 95 -30.26 -11.79 -2.87
N CYS A 96 -29.09 -12.27 -3.30
CA CYS A 96 -27.91 -12.31 -2.45
C CYS A 96 -27.43 -10.90 -2.05
N PHE A 97 -27.43 -9.96 -3.00
CA PHE A 97 -27.09 -8.56 -2.77
C PHE A 97 -28.03 -7.89 -1.76
N GLY A 98 -29.35 -7.98 -2.01
CA GLY A 98 -30.35 -7.40 -1.11
C GLY A 98 -30.36 -8.03 0.29
N TYR A 99 -30.01 -9.32 0.40
CA TYR A 99 -29.83 -9.96 1.71
C TYR A 99 -28.70 -9.32 2.52
N PHE A 100 -27.53 -9.08 1.93
CA PHE A 100 -26.42 -8.44 2.64
C PHE A 100 -26.69 -6.97 2.92
N GLU A 101 -27.32 -6.24 1.98
CA GLU A 101 -27.70 -4.85 2.19
C GLU A 101 -28.66 -4.69 3.37
N ALA A 102 -29.68 -5.54 3.47
CA ALA A 102 -30.62 -5.51 4.59
C ALA A 102 -29.97 -5.91 5.93
N LYS A 103 -29.00 -6.82 5.91
CA LYS A 103 -28.28 -7.24 7.13
C LYS A 103 -27.27 -6.21 7.63
N LEU A 104 -26.75 -5.38 6.74
CA LEU A 104 -25.69 -4.42 7.03
C LEU A 104 -26.20 -2.97 7.00
N SER A 105 -27.51 -2.75 7.01
CA SER A 105 -28.14 -1.42 6.97
C SER A 105 -27.65 -0.52 8.10
N ASP A 106 -27.56 -1.06 9.32
CA ASP A 106 -27.19 -0.30 10.51
C ASP A 106 -25.73 0.17 10.44
N LEU A 107 -24.86 -0.67 9.87
CA LEU A 107 -23.45 -0.33 9.60
C LEU A 107 -23.31 0.62 8.40
N LYS A 108 -24.21 0.55 7.42
CA LYS A 108 -24.25 1.48 6.29
C LYS A 108 -24.62 2.90 6.74
N SER A 109 -25.49 3.02 7.73
CA SER A 109 -25.85 4.30 8.36
C SER A 109 -24.94 4.71 9.51
N TYR A 110 -23.84 4.01 9.75
CA TYR A 110 -22.90 4.34 10.81
C TYR A 110 -22.18 5.66 10.48
N GLU A 111 -22.32 6.66 11.36
CA GLU A 111 -21.81 8.02 11.15
C GLU A 111 -20.30 8.04 10.91
N GLU A 112 -19.55 7.23 11.65
CA GLU A 112 -18.09 7.16 11.56
C GLU A 112 -17.59 6.14 10.52
N LEU A 113 -18.45 5.61 9.66
CA LEU A 113 -18.02 4.69 8.59
C LEU A 113 -16.95 5.35 7.71
N HIS A 114 -17.20 6.57 7.24
CA HIS A 114 -16.30 7.27 6.32
C HIS A 114 -15.10 7.89 7.05
N SER A 115 -15.36 8.66 8.13
CA SER A 115 -14.35 9.44 8.87
C SER A 115 -13.53 8.62 9.87
N GLY A 116 -14.11 7.55 10.42
CA GLY A 116 -13.47 6.66 11.38
C GLY A 116 -12.93 5.40 10.71
N VAL A 117 -13.80 4.56 10.16
CA VAL A 117 -13.42 3.23 9.65
C VAL A 117 -12.56 3.36 8.39
N LEU A 118 -13.15 3.84 7.29
CA LEU A 118 -12.50 3.86 5.97
C LEU A 118 -11.27 4.78 5.97
N HIS A 119 -11.34 5.92 6.64
CA HIS A 119 -10.22 6.84 6.75
C HIS A 119 -9.00 6.21 7.42
N ASN A 120 -9.16 5.49 8.54
CA ASN A 120 -8.01 4.92 9.25
C ASN A 120 -7.41 3.73 8.50
N PHE A 121 -8.21 2.90 7.84
CA PHE A 121 -7.68 1.89 6.90
C PHE A 121 -6.93 2.55 5.74
N ARG A 122 -7.49 3.61 5.12
CA ARG A 122 -6.81 4.36 4.06
C ARG A 122 -5.45 4.89 4.52
N ARG A 123 -5.35 5.43 5.74
CA ARG A 123 -4.09 5.95 6.29
C ARG A 123 -3.01 4.86 6.34
N LEU A 124 -3.35 3.67 6.82
CA LEU A 124 -2.43 2.54 6.84
C LEU A 124 -1.98 2.15 5.44
N GLY A 125 -2.93 1.95 4.52
CA GLY A 125 -2.59 1.49 3.16
C GLY A 125 -1.84 2.52 2.34
N ASN A 126 -2.12 3.82 2.52
CA ASN A 126 -1.34 4.88 1.90
C ASN A 126 0.10 4.91 2.43
N GLY A 127 0.31 4.62 3.71
CA GLY A 127 1.65 4.48 4.29
C GLY A 127 2.44 3.35 3.61
N VAL A 128 1.82 2.19 3.45
CA VAL A 128 2.42 1.05 2.75
C VAL A 128 2.70 1.38 1.28
N ALA A 129 1.73 1.97 0.58
CA ALA A 129 1.89 2.36 -0.82
C ALA A 129 3.01 3.37 -1.04
N LEU A 130 3.19 4.31 -0.10
CA LEU A 130 4.30 5.27 -0.14
C LEU A 130 5.65 4.57 0.06
N VAL A 131 5.76 3.63 1.01
CA VAL A 131 6.98 2.83 1.20
C VAL A 131 7.29 2.02 -0.06
N GLN A 132 6.29 1.37 -0.66
CA GLN A 132 6.44 0.61 -1.90
C GLN A 132 6.93 1.50 -3.06
N LEU A 133 6.41 2.72 -3.19
CA LEU A 133 6.84 3.68 -4.20
C LEU A 133 8.30 4.10 -4.00
N LEU A 134 8.69 4.41 -2.76
CA LEU A 134 10.07 4.77 -2.41
C LEU A 134 11.03 3.61 -2.69
N ASP A 135 10.66 2.39 -2.29
CA ASP A 135 11.45 1.17 -2.52
C ASP A 135 11.67 0.92 -4.01
N SER A 136 10.62 1.10 -4.82
CA SER A 136 10.69 0.96 -6.28
C SER A 136 11.68 1.94 -6.91
N VAL A 137 11.66 3.20 -6.48
CA VAL A 137 12.61 4.21 -6.98
C VAL A 137 14.04 3.92 -6.52
N MET A 138 14.23 3.46 -5.28
CA MET A 138 15.55 3.05 -4.80
C MET A 138 16.13 1.91 -5.64
N HIS A 139 15.33 0.89 -5.94
CA HIS A 139 15.76 -0.21 -6.81
C HIS A 139 16.08 0.25 -8.24
N ALA A 140 15.29 1.18 -8.80
CA ALA A 140 15.58 1.76 -10.11
C ALA A 140 16.92 2.51 -10.11
N ARG A 141 17.19 3.34 -9.09
CA ARG A 141 18.47 4.06 -8.95
C ARG A 141 19.65 3.11 -8.75
N ALA A 142 19.49 2.08 -7.92
CA ALA A 142 20.54 1.08 -7.71
C ALA A 142 20.87 0.34 -9.03
N THR A 143 19.85 -0.02 -9.81
CA THR A 143 20.02 -0.67 -11.13
C THR A 143 20.77 0.24 -12.11
N LEU A 144 20.41 1.52 -12.18
CA LEU A 144 21.12 2.50 -13.00
C LEU A 144 22.57 2.67 -12.55
N GLY A 145 22.83 2.67 -11.24
CA GLY A 145 24.18 2.68 -10.68
C GLY A 145 25.01 1.49 -11.13
N VAL A 146 24.44 0.27 -11.11
CA VAL A 146 25.10 -0.95 -11.61
C VAL A 146 25.41 -0.85 -13.11
N LEU A 147 24.49 -0.33 -13.93
CA LEU A 147 24.71 -0.17 -15.38
C LEU A 147 25.80 0.86 -15.72
N GLN A 148 26.08 1.79 -14.81
CA GLN A 148 27.16 2.77 -14.94
C GLN A 148 28.51 2.25 -14.46
N LEU A 149 28.56 1.08 -13.79
CA LEU A 149 29.81 0.46 -13.39
C LEU A 149 30.60 -0.01 -14.62
N PRO A 150 31.94 0.07 -14.56
CA PRO A 150 32.80 -0.48 -15.62
C PRO A 150 32.68 -2.01 -15.68
N VAL A 151 33.13 -2.60 -16.79
CA VAL A 151 33.16 -4.06 -16.97
C VAL A 151 34.01 -4.70 -15.86
N LEU A 152 33.61 -5.89 -15.41
CA LEU A 152 34.32 -6.66 -14.38
C LEU A 152 35.84 -6.70 -14.66
N ASN A 153 36.64 -6.43 -13.62
CA ASN A 153 38.11 -6.34 -13.66
C ASN A 153 38.68 -5.15 -14.46
N THR A 154 37.89 -4.16 -14.83
CA THR A 154 38.39 -2.90 -15.38
C THR A 154 38.28 -1.78 -14.34
N PRO A 155 39.35 -1.00 -14.10
CA PRO A 155 39.29 0.11 -13.16
C PRO A 155 38.30 1.16 -13.68
N GLN A 156 37.56 1.77 -12.76
CA GLN A 156 36.68 2.90 -13.04
C GLN A 156 37.42 4.00 -13.83
N PRO A 157 36.74 4.73 -14.73
CA PRO A 157 37.36 5.80 -15.51
C PRO A 157 38.12 6.81 -14.66
N LEU A 158 37.57 7.15 -13.48
CA LEU A 158 38.20 8.06 -12.52
C LEU A 158 39.51 7.48 -11.97
N THR A 159 39.50 6.24 -11.48
CA THR A 159 40.69 5.55 -10.96
C THR A 159 41.76 5.41 -12.05
N ARG A 160 41.34 5.10 -13.28
CA ARG A 160 42.25 5.00 -14.43
C ARG A 160 42.90 6.35 -14.77
N ALA A 161 42.13 7.44 -14.77
CA ALA A 161 42.65 8.78 -15.00
C ALA A 161 43.60 9.22 -13.88
N ALA A 162 43.23 8.98 -12.62
CA ALA A 162 44.08 9.27 -11.47
C ALA A 162 45.41 8.48 -11.51
N ALA A 163 45.36 7.19 -11.86
CA ALA A 163 46.55 6.35 -12.00
C ALA A 163 47.47 6.85 -13.13
N GLN A 164 46.90 7.34 -14.23
CA GLN A 164 47.69 7.92 -15.31
C GLN A 164 48.41 9.20 -14.87
N ILE A 165 47.73 10.09 -14.14
CA ILE A 165 48.33 11.32 -13.61
C ILE A 165 49.43 10.99 -12.60
N ALA A 166 49.18 10.06 -11.66
CA ALA A 166 50.17 9.62 -10.69
C ALA A 166 51.46 9.12 -11.40
N LYS A 167 51.29 8.34 -12.48
CA LYS A 167 52.39 7.86 -13.30
C LYS A 167 53.14 8.99 -14.02
N GLU A 168 52.43 9.96 -14.59
CA GLU A 168 53.04 11.12 -15.25
C GLU A 168 53.83 12.00 -14.27
N TRP A 169 53.42 12.05 -13.01
CA TRP A 169 54.12 12.77 -11.94
C TRP A 169 55.19 11.95 -11.22
N GLY A 170 55.40 10.69 -11.61
CA GLY A 170 56.40 9.81 -11.00
C GLY A 170 56.08 9.41 -9.56
N GLN A 171 54.80 9.50 -9.15
CA GLN A 171 54.34 9.10 -7.83
C GLN A 171 54.10 7.60 -7.78
N GLN A 172 54.40 6.98 -6.63
CA GLN A 172 53.92 5.63 -6.36
C GLN A 172 52.39 5.65 -6.14
N PRO A 173 51.67 4.56 -6.45
CA PRO A 173 50.23 4.49 -6.25
C PRO A 173 49.81 4.82 -4.82
N ASP A 174 50.55 4.28 -3.85
CA ASP A 174 50.28 4.40 -2.41
C ASP A 174 50.58 5.81 -1.86
N GLU A 175 51.30 6.63 -2.65
CA GLU A 175 51.67 8.01 -2.29
C GLU A 175 50.82 9.04 -3.04
N SER A 176 49.97 8.60 -3.97
CA SER A 176 49.14 9.51 -4.76
C SER A 176 47.78 9.71 -4.10
N ASP A 177 47.63 10.85 -3.43
CA ASP A 177 46.36 11.28 -2.83
C ASP A 177 45.20 11.22 -3.82
N MET A 178 45.44 11.58 -5.09
CA MET A 178 44.40 11.57 -6.13
C MET A 178 43.92 10.14 -6.45
N LEU A 179 44.84 9.18 -6.50
CA LEU A 179 44.51 7.78 -6.75
C LEU A 179 43.75 7.19 -5.56
N LEU A 180 44.26 7.41 -4.34
CA LEU A 180 43.61 6.95 -3.11
C LEU A 180 42.19 7.54 -2.96
N MET A 181 42.01 8.83 -3.25
CA MET A 181 40.70 9.46 -3.25
C MET A 181 39.78 8.88 -4.32
N ALA A 182 40.29 8.60 -5.52
CA ALA A 182 39.51 7.98 -6.58
C ALA A 182 39.05 6.56 -6.20
N GLU A 183 39.91 5.75 -5.59
CA GLU A 183 39.58 4.41 -5.11
C GLU A 183 38.54 4.46 -3.98
N GLN A 184 38.71 5.36 -3.01
CA GLN A 184 37.73 5.56 -1.93
C GLN A 184 36.38 6.04 -2.46
N PHE A 185 36.38 6.99 -3.39
CA PHE A 185 35.15 7.50 -3.98
C PHE A 185 34.38 6.40 -4.73
N VAL A 186 35.09 5.54 -5.47
CA VAL A 186 34.49 4.39 -6.15
C VAL A 186 33.85 3.44 -5.14
N ALA A 187 34.56 3.11 -4.06
CA ALA A 187 34.02 2.24 -3.01
C ALA A 187 32.76 2.83 -2.34
N LEU A 188 32.73 4.15 -2.12
CA LEU A 188 31.56 4.86 -1.58
C LEU A 188 30.40 4.99 -2.58
N SER A 189 30.71 4.96 -3.87
CA SER A 189 29.73 5.06 -4.96
C SER A 189 29.29 3.70 -5.48
N GLU A 190 29.76 2.60 -4.86
CA GLU A 190 29.25 1.28 -5.21
C GLU A 190 27.74 1.26 -4.99
N PRO A 191 26.96 0.86 -6.02
CA PRO A 191 25.52 0.76 -5.86
C PRO A 191 25.25 -0.17 -4.68
N ILE A 192 24.25 0.17 -3.87
CA ILE A 192 23.81 -0.64 -2.74
C ILE A 192 23.42 -2.01 -3.31
N ALA A 193 24.36 -2.95 -3.26
CA ALA A 193 24.15 -4.32 -3.67
C ALA A 193 23.27 -4.92 -2.60
N SER A 194 21.95 -4.97 -2.79
CA SER A 194 21.16 -5.54 -1.72
C SER A 194 19.81 -6.08 -2.15
N SER A 195 19.62 -7.34 -1.77
CA SER A 195 18.32 -7.96 -1.50
C SER A 195 17.51 -7.25 -0.41
N ALA A 196 18.01 -6.16 0.19
CA ALA A 196 17.26 -5.33 1.12
C ALA A 196 16.13 -4.59 0.41
N SER A 197 14.97 -4.61 1.04
CA SER A 197 13.76 -3.92 0.59
C SER A 197 13.19 -3.15 1.79
N LEU A 198 12.94 -1.86 1.59
CA LEU A 198 12.23 -1.03 2.56
C LEU A 198 10.83 -1.60 2.80
N LEU A 199 10.16 -2.06 1.74
CA LEU A 199 8.84 -2.66 1.84
C LEU A 199 8.88 -3.92 2.70
N ALA A 200 9.78 -4.87 2.41
CA ALA A 200 9.89 -6.11 3.20
C ALA A 200 10.14 -5.82 4.69
N THR A 201 10.95 -4.81 4.99
CA THR A 201 11.21 -4.36 6.36
C THR A 201 9.95 -3.77 7.00
N ALA A 202 9.28 -2.81 6.36
CA ALA A 202 8.05 -2.22 6.88
C ALA A 202 6.94 -3.26 7.10
N LEU A 203 6.85 -4.26 6.22
CA LEU A 203 5.90 -5.36 6.35
C LEU A 203 6.19 -6.25 7.57
N ALA A 204 7.45 -6.52 7.88
CA ALA A 204 7.83 -7.27 9.08
C ALA A 204 7.45 -6.52 10.37
N HIS A 205 7.72 -5.22 10.41
CA HIS A 205 7.31 -4.32 11.48
C HIS A 205 5.79 -4.30 11.68
N LEU A 206 5.03 -4.17 10.59
CA LEU A 206 3.58 -4.25 10.61
C LEU A 206 3.04 -5.59 11.09
N ALA A 207 3.60 -6.70 10.59
CA ALA A 207 3.22 -8.04 11.05
C ALA A 207 3.46 -8.20 12.56
N HIS A 208 4.56 -7.64 13.07
CA HIS A 208 4.85 -7.63 14.51
C HIS A 208 3.83 -6.81 15.29
N ALA A 209 3.41 -5.64 14.79
CA ALA A 209 2.39 -4.81 15.41
C ALA A 209 1.00 -5.48 15.49
N VAL A 210 0.72 -6.45 14.62
CA VAL A 210 -0.53 -7.25 14.64
C VAL A 210 -0.49 -8.37 15.68
N VAL A 211 0.69 -8.88 16.07
CA VAL A 211 0.84 -10.01 17.00
C VAL A 211 0.06 -9.85 18.32
N PRO A 212 0.11 -8.70 19.02
CA PRO A 212 -0.63 -8.52 20.27
C PRO A 212 -2.15 -8.58 20.11
N LEU A 213 -2.66 -8.36 18.90
CA LEU A 213 -4.09 -8.31 18.60
C LEU A 213 -4.63 -9.65 18.09
N LYS A 214 -3.77 -10.67 17.94
CA LYS A 214 -4.12 -11.96 17.33
C LYS A 214 -5.37 -12.60 17.93
N ASP A 215 -5.52 -12.60 19.26
CA ASP A 215 -6.59 -13.34 19.92
C ASP A 215 -7.94 -12.66 19.66
N ALA A 216 -7.95 -11.32 19.70
CA ALA A 216 -9.13 -10.51 19.40
C ALA A 216 -9.52 -10.57 17.91
N TRP A 217 -8.53 -10.54 17.00
CA TRP A 217 -8.76 -10.46 15.57
C TRP A 217 -9.00 -11.83 14.91
N LEU A 218 -8.47 -12.91 15.49
CA LEU A 218 -8.83 -14.28 15.07
C LEU A 218 -10.18 -14.70 15.67
N ALA A 219 -10.57 -14.16 16.82
CA ALA A 219 -11.81 -14.52 17.52
C ALA A 219 -11.99 -16.04 17.72
N GLY A 220 -10.89 -16.74 18.02
CA GLY A 220 -10.84 -18.19 18.21
C GLY A 220 -10.71 -19.01 16.92
N GLU A 221 -10.72 -18.38 15.75
CA GLU A 221 -10.49 -19.05 14.46
C GLU A 221 -9.00 -19.19 14.14
N LEU A 222 -8.41 -20.28 14.64
CA LEU A 222 -7.07 -20.72 14.21
C LEU A 222 -7.14 -21.39 12.83
N PRO A 223 -6.05 -21.46 12.06
CA PRO A 223 -6.04 -22.11 10.74
C PRO A 223 -6.61 -23.53 10.75
N GLU A 224 -6.31 -24.30 11.79
CA GLU A 224 -6.75 -25.70 12.00
C GLU A 224 -8.19 -25.83 12.55
N SER A 225 -8.85 -24.72 12.90
CA SER A 225 -10.20 -24.76 13.47
C SER A 225 -11.25 -25.19 12.44
N ASP A 226 -12.26 -25.93 12.90
CA ASP A 226 -13.39 -26.37 12.07
C ASP A 226 -14.13 -25.17 11.43
N LEU A 227 -14.47 -25.31 10.16
CA LEU A 227 -15.17 -24.31 9.34
C LEU A 227 -16.65 -24.21 9.70
N SER A 228 -17.18 -25.13 10.51
CA SER A 228 -18.60 -25.16 10.90
C SER A 228 -19.08 -23.85 11.53
N ALA A 229 -18.24 -23.16 12.31
CA ALA A 229 -18.57 -21.85 12.89
C ALA A 229 -18.74 -20.77 11.80
N SER A 230 -17.83 -20.73 10.82
CA SER A 230 -17.87 -19.76 9.70
C SER A 230 -18.97 -20.09 8.67
N LEU A 231 -19.35 -21.37 8.54
CA LEU A 231 -20.46 -21.83 7.70
C LEU A 231 -21.83 -21.53 8.33
N ASN A 232 -21.93 -21.64 9.66
CA ASN A 232 -23.20 -21.58 10.37
C ASN A 232 -23.55 -20.22 10.99
N GLY A 233 -22.68 -19.21 10.90
CA GLY A 233 -22.96 -17.88 11.44
C GLY A 233 -21.92 -16.83 11.06
N THR A 234 -22.07 -15.63 11.62
CA THR A 234 -21.03 -14.58 11.51
C THR A 234 -20.05 -14.78 12.64
N THR A 235 -18.81 -15.15 12.30
CA THR A 235 -17.74 -15.11 13.29
C THR A 235 -17.22 -13.68 13.41
N LYS A 236 -16.67 -13.35 14.58
CA LYS A 236 -16.03 -12.06 14.84
C LYS A 236 -14.60 -11.99 14.28
N ALA A 237 -14.17 -13.01 13.54
CA ALA A 237 -12.86 -13.06 12.93
C ALA A 237 -12.69 -11.92 11.92
N PHE A 238 -11.47 -11.40 11.80
CA PHE A 238 -11.16 -10.25 10.97
C PHE A 238 -11.57 -10.44 9.51
N HIS A 239 -11.44 -11.65 8.93
CA HIS A 239 -11.90 -11.89 7.55
C HIS A 239 -13.39 -11.63 7.31
N ARG A 240 -14.24 -11.94 8.30
CA ARG A 240 -15.68 -11.67 8.22
C ARG A 240 -15.97 -10.19 8.35
N LEU A 241 -15.30 -9.54 9.30
CA LEU A 241 -15.36 -8.08 9.43
C LEU A 241 -14.90 -7.39 8.14
N TRP A 242 -13.79 -7.84 7.56
CA TRP A 242 -13.24 -7.26 6.35
C TRP A 242 -14.16 -7.45 5.15
N SER A 243 -14.79 -8.62 5.03
CA SER A 243 -15.85 -8.85 4.06
C SER A 243 -17.02 -7.87 4.21
N THR A 244 -17.42 -7.56 5.44
CA THR A 244 -18.42 -6.51 5.72
C THR A 244 -17.92 -5.13 5.29
N VAL A 245 -16.70 -4.75 5.68
CA VAL A 245 -16.12 -3.44 5.32
C VAL A 245 -16.01 -3.29 3.81
N GLN A 246 -15.56 -4.33 3.09
CA GLN A 246 -15.50 -4.28 1.62
C GLN A 246 -16.88 -4.24 0.96
N PHE A 247 -17.89 -4.89 1.53
CA PHE A 247 -19.26 -4.77 1.05
C PHE A 247 -19.77 -3.33 1.22
N LEU A 248 -19.58 -2.74 2.40
CA LEU A 248 -19.94 -1.36 2.69
C LEU A 248 -19.17 -0.37 1.82
N PHE A 249 -17.88 -0.62 1.56
CA PHE A 249 -17.08 0.19 0.65
C PHE A 249 -17.68 0.25 -0.76
N CYS A 250 -18.25 -0.85 -1.27
CA CYS A 250 -18.87 -0.90 -2.59
C CYS A 250 -20.31 -0.36 -2.64
N THR A 251 -21.01 -0.26 -1.50
CA THR A 251 -22.46 0.03 -1.44
C THR A 251 -22.82 1.35 -0.76
N ALA A 252 -22.02 1.79 0.21
CA ALA A 252 -22.20 3.08 0.85
C ALA A 252 -21.77 4.19 -0.09
N THR A 253 -22.50 5.29 -0.05
CA THR A 253 -22.18 6.51 -0.77
C THR A 253 -21.94 7.63 0.22
N TYR A 254 -21.02 8.53 -0.10
CA TYR A 254 -20.77 9.71 0.70
C TYR A 254 -21.56 10.88 0.13
N ASP A 255 -22.62 11.28 0.84
CA ASP A 255 -23.44 12.41 0.45
C ASP A 255 -22.82 13.71 0.97
N SER A 256 -22.50 14.61 0.05
CA SER A 256 -22.00 15.95 0.33
C SER A 256 -22.93 17.01 -0.26
N ASP A 257 -22.76 18.28 0.13
CA ASP A 257 -23.48 19.41 -0.47
C ASP A 257 -23.30 19.50 -2.00
N SER A 258 -22.22 18.92 -2.53
CA SER A 258 -21.88 18.89 -3.96
C SER A 258 -22.42 17.65 -4.71
N GLY A 259 -23.12 16.76 -4.01
CA GLY A 259 -23.65 15.50 -4.53
C GLY A 259 -23.06 14.27 -3.83
N SER A 260 -23.55 13.10 -4.27
CA SER A 260 -23.15 11.79 -3.77
C SER A 260 -21.86 11.32 -4.46
N MET A 261 -20.84 10.96 -3.68
CA MET A 261 -19.55 10.48 -4.19
C MET A 261 -19.33 9.00 -3.87
N ASP A 262 -18.63 8.32 -4.77
CA ASP A 262 -18.18 6.94 -4.59
C ASP A 262 -16.96 6.89 -3.65
N ASN A 263 -16.89 5.83 -2.84
CA ASN A 263 -15.79 5.59 -1.92
C ASN A 263 -14.46 5.38 -2.64
N PHE A 264 -14.45 4.84 -3.87
CA PHE A 264 -13.25 4.77 -4.68
C PHE A 264 -12.68 6.16 -4.99
N THR A 265 -13.52 7.16 -5.23
CA THR A 265 -13.10 8.53 -5.47
C THR A 265 -12.58 9.19 -4.18
N LEU A 266 -13.21 8.89 -3.03
CA LEU A 266 -12.89 9.54 -1.76
C LEU A 266 -11.66 8.93 -1.06
N PHE A 267 -11.46 7.62 -1.17
CA PHE A 267 -10.40 6.91 -0.44
C PHE A 267 -9.38 6.20 -1.33
N GLY A 268 -9.66 6.01 -2.61
CA GLY A 268 -8.78 5.26 -3.51
C GLY A 268 -8.62 3.80 -3.08
N GLU A 269 -7.49 3.20 -3.44
CA GLU A 269 -7.18 1.80 -3.13
C GLU A 269 -6.53 1.59 -1.75
N GLY A 270 -6.20 2.67 -1.03
CA GLY A 270 -5.52 2.58 0.27
C GLY A 270 -6.29 1.74 1.29
N VAL A 271 -7.63 1.79 1.26
CA VAL A 271 -8.47 0.94 2.13
C VAL A 271 -8.23 -0.53 1.82
N THR A 272 -8.32 -0.90 0.55
CA THR A 272 -8.13 -2.27 0.06
C THR A 272 -6.75 -2.80 0.39
N ILE A 273 -5.70 -1.99 0.14
CA ILE A 273 -4.32 -2.31 0.47
C ILE A 273 -4.21 -2.65 1.96
N ALA A 274 -4.70 -1.79 2.85
CA ALA A 274 -4.60 -2.01 4.29
C ALA A 274 -5.23 -3.32 4.77
N GLY A 275 -6.47 -3.59 4.38
CA GLY A 275 -7.15 -4.79 4.84
C GLY A 275 -6.58 -6.08 4.24
N ALA A 276 -6.12 -6.06 2.98
CA ALA A 276 -5.43 -7.19 2.37
C ALA A 276 -4.12 -7.53 3.11
N HIS A 277 -3.37 -6.52 3.54
CA HIS A 277 -2.16 -6.72 4.36
C HIS A 277 -2.48 -7.37 5.70
N ILE A 278 -3.48 -6.86 6.43
CA ILE A 278 -3.88 -7.43 7.72
C ILE A 278 -4.41 -8.87 7.57
N LEU A 279 -5.22 -9.13 6.53
CA LEU A 279 -5.70 -10.48 6.20
C LEU A 279 -4.56 -11.47 5.99
N HIS A 280 -3.55 -11.08 5.22
CA HIS A 280 -2.36 -11.88 4.96
C HIS A 280 -1.59 -12.13 6.25
N MET A 281 -1.31 -11.08 7.02
CA MET A 281 -0.54 -11.16 8.26
C MET A 281 -1.21 -12.08 9.30
N LEU A 282 -2.55 -12.07 9.38
CA LEU A 282 -3.32 -12.97 10.25
C LEU A 282 -3.42 -14.41 9.71
N GLY A 283 -3.01 -14.66 8.47
CA GLY A 283 -3.17 -15.95 7.79
C GLY A 283 -4.63 -16.30 7.47
N GLN A 284 -5.49 -15.29 7.30
CA GLN A 284 -6.93 -15.49 7.06
C GLN A 284 -7.34 -15.35 5.58
N ARG A 285 -6.39 -15.20 4.65
CA ARG A 285 -6.64 -15.03 3.21
C ARG A 285 -7.56 -16.11 2.63
N HIS A 286 -7.26 -17.39 2.85
CA HIS A 286 -8.06 -18.47 2.29
C HIS A 286 -9.51 -18.47 2.82
N ARG A 287 -9.69 -18.20 4.12
CA ARG A 287 -11.03 -18.07 4.73
C ARG A 287 -11.79 -16.88 4.15
N PHE A 288 -11.09 -15.76 3.96
CA PHE A 288 -11.65 -14.58 3.31
C PHE A 288 -12.15 -14.89 1.89
N GLU A 289 -11.33 -15.58 1.08
CA GLU A 289 -11.70 -15.96 -0.30
C GLU A 289 -12.95 -16.87 -0.33
N LEU A 290 -13.08 -17.79 0.63
CA LEU A 290 -14.23 -18.70 0.73
C LEU A 290 -15.51 -18.03 1.24
N PHE A 291 -15.38 -17.10 2.19
CA PHE A 291 -16.52 -16.53 2.93
C PHE A 291 -16.79 -15.05 2.65
N SER A 292 -16.16 -14.49 1.62
CA SER A 292 -16.35 -13.09 1.21
C SER A 292 -17.74 -12.89 0.57
N PHE A 293 -18.48 -11.90 1.09
CA PHE A 293 -19.80 -11.50 0.58
C PHE A 293 -19.73 -11.04 -0.86
N ASN A 294 -18.77 -10.17 -1.17
CA ASN A 294 -18.58 -9.61 -2.51
C ASN A 294 -18.26 -10.70 -3.53
N ALA A 295 -17.30 -11.57 -3.22
CA ALA A 295 -16.95 -12.74 -4.03
C ALA A 295 -18.15 -13.68 -4.25
N HIS A 296 -18.97 -13.93 -3.23
CA HIS A 296 -20.17 -14.76 -3.33
C HIS A 296 -21.20 -14.17 -4.30
N VAL A 297 -21.55 -12.88 -4.14
CA VAL A 297 -22.52 -12.21 -5.03
C VAL A 297 -22.00 -12.21 -6.48
N LEU A 298 -20.71 -11.92 -6.68
CA LEU A 298 -20.08 -11.97 -8.00
C LEU A 298 -20.13 -13.38 -8.60
N ALA A 299 -19.81 -14.42 -7.83
CA ALA A 299 -19.83 -15.80 -8.30
C ALA A 299 -21.24 -16.26 -8.69
N VAL A 300 -22.26 -15.90 -7.89
CA VAL A 300 -23.67 -16.21 -8.21
C VAL A 300 -24.11 -15.48 -9.48
N HIS A 301 -23.69 -14.23 -9.69
CA HIS A 301 -23.95 -13.50 -10.93
C HIS A 301 -23.34 -14.24 -12.13
N LEU A 302 -22.03 -14.50 -12.10
CA LEU A 302 -21.30 -15.15 -13.19
C LEU A 302 -21.83 -16.56 -13.52
N ALA A 303 -22.38 -17.27 -12.54
CA ALA A 303 -22.96 -18.60 -12.72
C ALA A 303 -24.38 -18.58 -13.31
N ALA A 304 -25.16 -17.53 -13.06
CA ALA A 304 -26.55 -17.43 -13.51
C ALA A 304 -26.70 -16.71 -14.86
N ASP A 305 -25.95 -15.62 -15.08
CA ASP A 305 -26.08 -14.78 -16.28
C ASP A 305 -24.80 -13.95 -16.52
N GLN A 306 -24.28 -13.96 -17.75
CA GLN A 306 -23.13 -13.11 -18.14
C GLN A 306 -23.58 -11.74 -18.65
N SER A 307 -24.88 -11.51 -18.80
CA SER A 307 -25.45 -10.24 -19.25
C SER A 307 -25.53 -9.21 -18.12
N ALA A 308 -25.54 -7.92 -18.49
CA ALA A 308 -25.59 -6.84 -17.51
C ALA A 308 -26.90 -6.91 -16.69
N PRO A 309 -26.85 -6.75 -15.35
CA PRO A 309 -28.06 -6.75 -14.54
C PRO A 309 -29.01 -5.63 -14.96
N ALA A 310 -30.32 -5.92 -14.96
CA ALA A 310 -31.35 -4.91 -15.22
C ALA A 310 -31.41 -3.82 -14.13
N ASP A 311 -31.00 -4.17 -12.90
CA ASP A 311 -30.87 -3.22 -11.80
C ASP A 311 -29.55 -2.46 -11.88
N LEU A 312 -29.65 -1.14 -12.03
CA LEU A 312 -28.52 -0.23 -12.15
C LEU A 312 -27.61 -0.22 -10.92
N GLU A 313 -28.19 -0.34 -9.71
CA GLU A 313 -27.39 -0.32 -8.47
C GLU A 313 -26.58 -1.59 -8.34
N LEU A 314 -27.18 -2.74 -8.65
CA LEU A 314 -26.48 -4.02 -8.72
C LEU A 314 -25.37 -4.00 -9.78
N ALA A 315 -25.61 -3.41 -10.95
CA ALA A 315 -24.60 -3.29 -12.01
C ALA A 315 -23.40 -2.43 -11.59
N LYS A 316 -23.64 -1.29 -10.93
CA LYS A 316 -22.57 -0.44 -10.36
C LYS A 316 -21.80 -1.19 -9.27
N TYR A 317 -22.50 -1.85 -8.36
CA TYR A 317 -21.91 -2.65 -7.30
C TYR A 317 -21.00 -3.76 -7.85
N LEU A 318 -21.48 -4.54 -8.83
CA LEU A 318 -20.68 -5.62 -9.44
C LEU A 318 -19.43 -5.08 -10.14
N SER A 319 -19.53 -3.92 -10.80
CA SER A 319 -18.38 -3.24 -11.42
C SER A 319 -17.32 -2.85 -10.38
N ARG A 320 -17.76 -2.30 -9.24
CA ARG A 320 -16.89 -1.97 -8.10
C ARG A 320 -16.25 -3.21 -7.47
N VAL A 321 -17.03 -4.27 -7.27
CA VAL A 321 -16.54 -5.55 -6.73
C VAL A 321 -15.48 -6.17 -7.65
N ALA A 322 -15.65 -6.11 -8.97
CA ALA A 322 -14.66 -6.60 -9.92
C ALA A 322 -13.34 -5.80 -9.87
N LEU A 323 -13.40 -4.48 -9.66
CA LEU A 323 -12.21 -3.66 -9.42
C LEU A 323 -11.53 -4.04 -8.09
N LEU A 324 -12.31 -4.14 -7.02
CA LEU A 324 -11.83 -4.49 -5.70
C LEU A 324 -11.19 -5.89 -5.65
N LYS A 325 -11.77 -6.87 -6.36
CA LYS A 325 -11.18 -8.20 -6.52
C LYS A 325 -9.81 -8.14 -7.19
N ARG A 326 -9.69 -7.41 -8.31
CA ARG A 326 -8.39 -7.24 -9.00
C ARG A 326 -7.35 -6.58 -8.09
N SER A 327 -7.77 -5.57 -7.32
CA SER A 327 -6.92 -4.87 -6.37
C SER A 327 -6.44 -5.79 -5.24
N ASN A 328 -7.35 -6.56 -4.62
CA ASN A 328 -7.01 -7.61 -3.64
C ASN A 328 -6.01 -8.63 -4.22
N ASP A 329 -6.31 -9.19 -5.39
CA ASP A 329 -5.48 -10.23 -6.03
C ASP A 329 -4.07 -9.70 -6.35
N SER A 330 -3.96 -8.43 -6.79
CA SER A 330 -2.68 -7.74 -7.02
C SER A 330 -1.87 -7.60 -5.74
N VAL A 331 -2.50 -7.11 -4.65
CA VAL A 331 -1.83 -6.95 -3.34
C VAL A 331 -1.37 -8.31 -2.80
N PHE A 332 -2.23 -9.32 -2.86
CA PHE A 332 -1.86 -10.66 -2.39
C PHE A 332 -0.72 -11.27 -3.19
N THR A 333 -0.69 -11.10 -4.51
CA THR A 333 0.42 -11.56 -5.35
C THR A 333 1.72 -10.86 -4.97
N MET A 334 1.68 -9.56 -4.68
CA MET A 334 2.84 -8.81 -4.19
C MET A 334 3.31 -9.34 -2.83
N LEU A 335 2.39 -9.59 -1.90
CA LEU A 335 2.71 -10.12 -0.57
C LEU A 335 3.38 -11.50 -0.62
N ASP A 336 2.93 -12.36 -1.54
CA ASP A 336 3.55 -13.66 -1.80
C ASP A 336 4.96 -13.48 -2.40
N ALA A 337 5.12 -12.56 -3.35
CA ALA A 337 6.43 -12.28 -3.97
C ALA A 337 7.45 -11.69 -2.98
N CYS A 338 6.99 -10.92 -1.99
CA CYS A 338 7.82 -10.35 -0.95
C CYS A 338 8.09 -11.30 0.23
N ASP A 339 7.54 -12.53 0.22
CA ASP A 339 7.58 -13.46 1.36
C ASP A 339 7.19 -12.75 2.68
N CYS A 340 6.07 -12.01 2.61
CA CYS A 340 5.60 -11.19 3.72
C CYS A 340 5.27 -12.07 4.94
N PRO A 341 5.82 -11.75 6.12
CA PRO A 341 5.57 -12.55 7.31
C PRO A 341 4.13 -12.44 7.79
N THR A 342 3.70 -13.52 8.40
CA THR A 342 2.47 -13.68 9.16
C THR A 342 2.78 -13.68 10.65
N ILE A 343 1.74 -13.56 11.48
CA ILE A 343 1.83 -13.72 12.93
C ILE A 343 2.40 -15.09 13.36
N TYR A 344 2.49 -16.07 12.45
CA TYR A 344 3.02 -17.43 12.71
C TYR A 344 4.49 -17.62 12.33
N ASN A 345 5.13 -16.64 11.71
CA ASN A 345 6.53 -16.74 11.30
C ASN A 345 7.32 -15.42 11.41
N VAL A 346 6.69 -14.33 11.86
CA VAL A 346 7.33 -13.01 12.01
C VAL A 346 8.59 -13.03 12.86
N TRP A 347 8.66 -13.88 13.90
CA TRP A 347 9.86 -14.05 14.73
C TRP A 347 11.07 -14.63 14.00
N LYS A 348 10.92 -15.16 12.78
CA LYS A 348 12.04 -15.64 11.96
C LYS A 348 12.70 -14.53 11.13
N LYS A 349 12.07 -13.34 11.07
CA LYS A 349 12.52 -12.20 10.26
C LYS A 349 13.23 -11.12 11.11
N PHE A 350 13.33 -11.31 12.42
CA PHE A 350 14.02 -10.43 13.37
C PHE A 350 15.18 -11.14 14.04
#